data_AF-A0A9E3UWR7-F1
#
_entry.id   AF-A0A9E3UWR7-F1
#
_cell.length_a   1.000
_cell.length_b   1.000
_cell.length_c   1.000
_cell.angle_alpha   90.00
_cell.angle_beta   90.00
_cell.angle_gamma   90.00
#
_symmetry.space_group_name_H-M   'P 1'
#
loop_
_entity.id
_entity.type
_entity.pdbx_description
1 polymer ?
#
loop_
_entity_poly.entity_id
_entity_poly.type
_entity_poly.pdbx_seq_one_letter_code
_entity_poly.pdbx_strand_id
1 'polypeptide(L)' 'MSRPTPNDFEAAADCHDETLLGEFWAFLRQNKKWWLLPILAVLLVLGLLIVLSGTAAAPFIYTLF' A
#
# COMPACT_ATOMS: atom_id res chain seq x y z
N MET A 1 39.98 -8.40 26.90
CA MET A 1 39.55 -8.79 25.53
C MET A 1 38.41 -9.79 25.67
N SER A 2 37.18 -9.33 25.87
CA SER A 2 36.02 -10.19 26.15
C SER A 2 35.32 -10.54 24.84
N ARG A 3 35.16 -11.83 24.53
CA ARG A 3 34.47 -12.29 23.32
C ARG A 3 32.96 -12.06 23.48
N PRO A 4 32.28 -11.45 22.51
CA PRO A 4 30.85 -11.21 22.59
C PRO A 4 30.08 -12.55 22.46
N THR A 5 29.03 -12.72 23.27
CA THR A 5 28.29 -13.99 23.39
C THR A 5 27.21 -14.10 22.31
N PRO A 6 26.84 -15.32 21.85
CA PRO A 6 25.91 -15.51 20.73
C PRO A 6 24.53 -14.83 20.91
N ASN A 7 24.04 -14.73 22.15
CA ASN A 7 22.71 -14.18 22.45
C ASN A 7 22.61 -12.65 22.23
N ASP A 8 23.71 -11.90 22.31
CA ASP A 8 23.72 -10.44 22.09
C ASP A 8 23.68 -10.07 20.60
N PHE A 9 24.07 -11.00 19.73
CA PHE A 9 24.04 -10.84 18.28
C PHE A 9 22.69 -11.23 17.67
N GLU A 10 22.04 -12.25 18.23
CA GLU A 10 20.69 -12.65 17.84
C GLU A 10 19.66 -11.60 18.24
N ALA A 11 19.84 -10.95 19.40
CA ALA A 11 19.01 -9.82 19.82
C ALA A 11 19.18 -8.57 18.94
N ALA A 12 20.32 -8.41 18.26
CA ALA A 12 20.55 -7.31 17.32
C ALA A 12 19.99 -7.60 15.91
N ALA A 13 19.63 -8.85 15.60
CA ALA A 13 19.08 -9.26 14.31
C ALA A 13 17.55 -9.18 14.26
N ASP A 14 16.87 -9.15 15.42
CA ASP A 14 15.41 -8.94 15.52
C ASP A 14 15.02 -7.46 15.29
N CYS A 15 15.84 -6.73 14.55
CA CYS A 15 15.61 -5.35 14.14
C CYS A 15 14.63 -5.34 12.97
N HIS A 16 13.36 -5.52 13.34
CA HIS A 16 12.22 -4.84 12.73
C HIS A 16 12.11 -5.05 11.21
N ASP A 17 11.60 -6.22 10.84
CA ASP A 17 11.12 -6.52 9.49
C ASP A 17 9.84 -5.72 9.18
N GLU A 18 9.91 -4.39 9.17
CA GLU A 18 8.90 -3.63 8.47
C GLU A 18 9.09 -3.87 6.97
N THR A 19 8.25 -4.76 6.43
CA THR A 19 8.13 -4.95 4.97
C THR A 19 8.15 -3.59 4.25
N LEU A 20 8.86 -3.52 3.11
CA LEU A 20 9.03 -2.28 2.32
C LEU A 20 7.70 -1.55 2.04
N LEU A 21 6.59 -2.29 1.95
CA LEU A 21 5.24 -1.75 1.81
C LEU A 21 4.76 -0.97 3.05
N GLY A 22 5.06 -1.47 4.25
CA GLY A 22 4.77 -0.82 5.53
C GLY A 22 5.56 0.48 5.72
N GLU A 23 6.87 0.45 5.45
CA GLU A 23 7.71 1.66 5.48
C GLU A 23 7.24 2.70 4.45
N PHE A 24 6.88 2.26 3.24
CA PHE A 24 6.35 3.15 2.20
C PHE A 24 5.00 3.76 2.60
N TRP A 25 4.13 2.97 3.25
CA TRP A 25 2.85 3.45 3.78
C TRP A 25 3.05 4.46 4.91
N ALA A 26 3.97 4.18 5.83
CA ALA A 26 4.37 5.11 6.89
C ALA A 26 4.91 6.42 6.31
N PHE A 27 5.76 6.34 5.28
CA PHE A 27 6.31 7.50 4.57
C PHE A 27 5.22 8.32 3.86
N LEU A 28 4.26 7.68 3.19
CA LEU A 28 3.10 8.36 2.58
C LEU A 28 2.26 9.10 3.62
N ARG A 29 2.02 8.45 4.77
CA ARG A 29 1.25 9.02 5.87
C ARG A 29 1.97 10.19 6.52
N GLN A 30 3.30 10.10 6.67
CA GLN A 30 4.17 11.15 7.21
C GLN A 30 4.14 12.41 6.32
N ASN A 31 4.09 12.24 5.01
CA ASN A 31 4.03 13.35 4.04
C ASN A 31 2.65 14.03 3.94
N LYS A 32 1.67 13.66 4.76
CA LYS A 32 0.32 14.25 4.78
C LYS A 32 -0.32 14.36 3.38
N LYS A 33 0.00 13.46 2.44
CA LYS A 33 -0.62 13.39 1.11
C LYS A 33 -2.04 12.80 1.18
N TRP A 34 -2.87 13.31 2.08
CA TRP A 34 -4.30 12.99 2.16
C TRP A 34 -5.04 13.36 0.86
N TRP A 35 -4.49 14.31 0.10
CA TRP A 35 -4.94 14.67 -1.25
C TRP A 35 -4.63 13.62 -2.32
N LEU A 36 -3.69 12.71 -2.10
CA LEU A 36 -3.40 11.63 -3.06
C LEU A 36 -4.45 10.52 -2.98
N LEU A 37 -5.03 10.32 -1.80
CA LEU A 37 -6.03 9.30 -1.54
C LEU A 37 -7.28 9.43 -2.45
N PRO A 38 -7.90 10.62 -2.63
CA PRO A 38 -9.02 10.78 -3.56
C PRO A 38 -8.61 10.55 -5.02
N ILE A 39 -7.41 10.97 -5.43
CA ILE A 39 -6.91 10.73 -6.80
C ILE A 39 -6.73 9.23 -7.04
N LEU A 40 -6.12 8.53 -6.08
CA LEU A 40 -5.92 7.08 -6.14
C LEU A 40 -7.25 6.33 -6.15
N ALA A 41 -8.22 6.78 -5.37
CA ALA A 41 -9.57 6.20 -5.32
C ALA A 41 -10.29 6.33 -6.68
N VAL A 42 -10.26 7.51 -7.31
CA VAL A 42 -10.83 7.70 -8.65
C VAL A 42 -10.11 6.82 -9.68
N LEU A 43 -8.78 6.71 -9.62
CA LEU A 43 -8.02 5.83 -10.51
C LEU A 43 -8.42 4.36 -10.35
N LEU A 44 -8.63 3.91 -9.11
CA LEU A 44 -9.07 2.55 -8.79
C LEU A 44 -10.48 2.30 -9.31
N VAL A 45 -11.41 3.24 -9.11
CA VAL A 45 -12.77 3.17 -9.64
C VAL A 45 -12.75 3.12 -11.16
N LEU A 46 -11.99 3.98 -11.83
CA LEU A 46 -11.85 3.97 -13.29
C LEU A 46 -11.24 2.66 -13.79
N GLY A 47 -10.18 2.16 -13.15
CA GLY A 47 -9.58 0.87 -13.49
C GLY A 47 -10.57 -0.29 -13.33
N LEU A 48 -11.33 -0.30 -12.23
CA LEU A 48 -12.39 -1.28 -11.99
C LEU A 48 -13.49 -1.18 -13.05
N LEU A 49 -13.93 0.03 -13.41
CA LEU A 49 -14.91 0.25 -14.46
C LEU A 49 -14.40 -0.23 -15.83
N ILE A 50 -13.11 -0.05 -16.14
CA ILE A 50 -12.50 -0.56 -17.38
C ILE A 50 -12.53 -2.09 -17.41
N VAL A 51 -12.15 -2.75 -16.31
CA VAL A 51 -12.23 -4.21 -16.20
C VAL A 51 -13.67 -4.70 -16.33
N LEU A 52 -14.63 -4.01 -15.71
CA LEU A 52 -16.06 -4.31 -15.79
C LEU A 52 -16.67 -3.95 -17.15
N SER A 53 -16.08 -3.04 -17.93
CA SER A 53 -16.60 -2.63 -19.24
C SER A 53 -16.49 -3.75 -20.29
N GLY A 54 -15.56 -4.69 -20.12
CA GLY A 54 -15.50 -5.92 -20.92
C GLY A 54 -16.54 -6.98 -20.50
N THR A 55 -17.29 -6.72 -19.43
CA THR A 55 -18.32 -7.62 -18.88
C THR A 55 -19.72 -7.04 -19.13
N ALA A 56 -20.78 -7.84 -18.90
CA ALA A 56 -22.18 -7.42 -19.06
C ALA A 56 -22.61 -6.25 -18.15
N ALA A 57 -21.71 -5.67 -17.36
CA ALA A 57 -21.94 -4.52 -16.49
C ALA A 57 -21.94 -3.17 -17.24
N ALA A 58 -21.48 -3.12 -18.49
CA ALA A 58 -21.45 -1.91 -19.32
C ALA A 58 -22.78 -1.09 -19.37
N PRO A 59 -24.00 -1.69 -19.43
CA PRO A 59 -25.24 -0.91 -19.52
C PRO A 59 -25.56 -0.12 -18.24
N PHE A 60 -25.09 -0.55 -17.07
CA PHE A 60 -25.39 0.11 -15.79
C PHE A 60 -24.55 1.37 -15.55
N ILE A 61 -23.42 1.51 -16.25
CA ILE A 61 -22.58 2.72 -16.21
C ILE A 61 -23.29 3.87 -16.94
N TYR A 62 -24.02 3.57 -18.02
CA TYR A 62 -24.75 4.57 -18.80
C TYR A 62 -26.07 5.02 -18.17
N THR A 63 -26.69 4.23 -17.30
CA THR A 63 -27.97 4.58 -16.66
C THR A 63 -27.85 5.60 -15.52
N LEU A 64 -26.63 5.92 -15.08
CA LEU A 64 -26.39 6.94 -14.05
C LEU A 64 -26.38 8.38 -14.62
N PHE A 65 -26.56 8.54 -15.93
CA PHE A 65 -26.56 9.82 -16.65
C PHE A 65 -27.86 10.04 -17.41
#